data_AF-A0A5E4K8W9-F1
#
_entry.id   AF-A0A5E4K8W9-F1
#
_cell.length_a   1.000
_cell.length_b   1.000
_cell.length_c   1.000
_cell.angle_alpha   90.00
_cell.angle_beta   90.00
_cell.angle_gamma   90.00
#
_symmetry.space_group_name_H-M   'P 1'
#
loop_
_entity.id
_entity.type
_entity.pdbx_description
1 polymer ?
#
loop_
_entity_poly.entity_id
_entity_poly.type
_entity_poly.pdbx_seq_one_letter_code
_entity_poly.pdbx_strand_id
1 'polypeptide(L)'
;MKLLVSPINVEEADIARLGGADIIDVKNPREGSLGANFPWMIKAVKKAAGAVPVSATIGDFNYYAGTASLAALGSAVSGAEDFKVGLYDIQTKEQATDMLVNIVRSVKDYDKNKKVVASGYSDHRRINSISPFELPAIGAKAGVDVVMMDTGIKDGRSTFEFLTEQELTGFVESAQSHGLKTAIAGTIKFEDIPVLKRISPDIIGVRGCVCGGNRNSAIRRELVERLKAEIS
;
A
#
# COMPACT_ATOMS: atom_id res chain seq x y z
N MET A 1 -9.26 -9.94 7.97
CA MET A 1 -8.36 -9.04 7.20
C MET A 1 -8.21 -7.73 7.95
N LYS A 2 -7.09 -7.02 7.81
CA LYS A 2 -6.92 -5.65 8.34
C LYS A 2 -7.41 -4.61 7.33
N LEU A 3 -7.98 -3.52 7.83
CA LEU A 3 -8.40 -2.36 7.06
C LEU A 3 -7.30 -1.28 7.08
N LEU A 4 -6.74 -0.99 5.91
CA LEU A 4 -5.87 0.16 5.68
C LEU A 4 -6.66 1.25 4.97
N VAL A 5 -6.68 2.46 5.53
CA VAL A 5 -7.36 3.62 4.94
C VAL A 5 -6.34 4.71 4.62
N SER A 6 -6.37 5.26 3.41
CA SER A 6 -5.41 6.28 2.97
C SER A 6 -5.97 7.72 3.05
N PRO A 7 -5.79 8.46 4.16
CA PRO A 7 -6.12 9.89 4.24
C PRO A 7 -5.10 10.77 3.50
N ILE A 8 -5.47 12.03 3.22
CA ILE A 8 -4.57 13.06 2.66
C ILE A 8 -4.19 14.18 3.64
N ASN A 9 -4.84 14.24 4.81
CA ASN A 9 -4.60 15.24 5.84
C ASN A 9 -4.89 14.67 7.25
N VAL A 10 -4.69 15.50 8.26
CA VAL A 10 -4.82 15.12 9.68
C VAL A 10 -6.28 14.86 10.06
N GLU A 11 -7.21 15.65 9.52
CA GLU A 11 -8.64 15.53 9.79
C GLU A 11 -9.19 14.19 9.26
N GLU A 12 -8.85 13.83 8.02
CA GLU A 12 -9.22 12.52 7.44
C GLU A 12 -8.57 11.36 8.20
N ALA A 13 -7.34 11.53 8.70
CA ALA A 13 -6.68 10.50 9.50
C ALA A 13 -7.40 10.24 10.82
N ASP A 14 -7.87 11.29 11.50
CA ASP A 14 -8.64 11.16 12.73
C ASP A 14 -10.01 10.51 12.47
N ILE A 15 -10.68 10.88 11.36
CA ILE A 15 -11.93 10.25 10.92
C ILE A 15 -11.72 8.75 10.65
N ALA A 16 -10.66 8.39 9.92
CA ALA A 16 -10.35 7.00 9.61
C ALA A 16 -10.03 6.18 10.88
N ARG A 17 -9.29 6.77 11.83
CA ARG A 17 -9.01 6.18 13.14
C ARG A 17 -10.30 5.94 13.92
N LEU A 18 -11.16 6.96 14.03
CA LEU A 18 -12.44 6.87 14.75
C LEU A 18 -13.41 5.88 14.09
N GLY A 19 -13.30 5.67 12.78
CA GLY A 19 -14.08 4.68 12.05
C GLY A 19 -13.56 3.24 12.18
N GLY A 20 -12.43 3.02 12.87
CA GLY A 20 -11.90 1.68 13.12
C GLY A 20 -10.92 1.15 12.08
N ALA A 21 -10.24 2.03 11.32
CA ALA A 21 -9.11 1.61 10.49
C ALA A 21 -8.01 0.98 11.34
N ASP A 22 -7.44 -0.15 10.89
CA ASP A 22 -6.34 -0.84 11.56
C ASP A 22 -4.98 -0.22 11.21
N ILE A 23 -4.88 0.45 10.06
CA ILE A 23 -3.67 1.13 9.57
C ILE A 23 -4.09 2.43 8.89
N ILE A 24 -3.40 3.53 9.22
CA ILE A 24 -3.56 4.83 8.57
C ILE A 24 -2.43 5.03 7.55
N ASP A 25 -2.77 5.21 6.27
CA ASP A 25 -1.80 5.26 5.17
C ASP A 25 -1.65 6.66 4.57
N VAL A 26 -0.58 7.35 4.96
CA VAL A 26 -0.29 8.70 4.49
C VAL A 26 0.24 8.63 3.05
N LYS A 27 -0.52 9.23 2.12
CA LYS A 27 -0.10 9.36 0.71
C LYS A 27 -0.51 10.68 0.10
N ASN A 28 0.03 10.97 -1.09
CA ASN A 28 -0.32 12.16 -1.87
C ASN A 28 -0.82 11.76 -3.27
N PRO A 29 -2.15 11.71 -3.49
CA PRO A 29 -2.72 11.41 -4.80
C PRO A 29 -2.30 12.33 -5.95
N ARG A 30 -1.76 13.53 -5.65
CA ARG A 30 -1.26 14.46 -6.67
C ARG A 30 0.07 14.02 -7.28
N GLU A 31 0.81 13.15 -6.59
CA GLU A 31 2.09 12.60 -7.03
C GLU A 31 1.95 11.16 -7.55
N GLY A 32 0.73 10.70 -7.82
CA GLY A 32 0.46 9.40 -8.44
C GLY A 32 -0.40 8.46 -7.60
N SER A 33 -0.32 7.18 -7.90
CA SER A 33 -1.02 6.10 -7.20
C SER A 33 -0.54 5.97 -5.76
N LEU A 34 0.78 5.83 -5.58
CA LEU A 34 1.50 5.74 -4.31
C LEU A 34 2.41 6.95 -4.13
N GLY A 35 1.99 8.12 -4.59
CA GLY A 35 2.74 9.38 -4.44
C GLY A 35 3.08 9.68 -2.97
N ALA A 36 4.29 10.17 -2.73
CA ALA A 36 4.78 10.45 -1.39
C ALA A 36 4.12 11.70 -0.79
N ASN A 37 3.87 11.70 0.51
CA ASN A 37 3.49 12.92 1.20
C ASN A 37 4.71 13.50 1.95
N PHE A 38 4.59 14.74 2.39
CA PHE A 38 5.71 15.46 3.02
C PHE A 38 6.02 14.92 4.43
N PRO A 39 7.28 15.03 4.89
CA PRO A 39 7.71 14.63 6.24
C PRO A 39 6.84 15.19 7.37
N TRP A 40 6.48 16.48 7.31
CA TRP A 40 5.65 17.12 8.33
C TRP A 40 4.23 16.58 8.35
N MET A 41 3.68 16.16 7.21
CA MET A 41 2.36 15.53 7.15
C MET A 41 2.37 14.15 7.77
N ILE A 42 3.38 13.32 7.46
CA ILE A 42 3.57 12.01 8.10
C ILE A 42 3.65 12.17 9.62
N LYS A 43 4.45 13.13 10.11
CA LYS A 43 4.59 13.41 11.54
C LYS A 43 3.28 13.88 12.18
N ALA A 44 2.55 14.77 11.51
CA ALA A 44 1.27 15.28 12.01
C ALA A 44 0.20 14.18 12.07
N VAL A 45 0.11 13.33 11.03
CA VAL A 45 -0.78 12.17 11.02
C VAL A 45 -0.38 11.15 12.07
N LYS A 46 0.92 10.88 12.29
CA LYS A 46 1.37 9.99 13.37
C LYS A 46 0.91 10.47 14.74
N LYS A 47 0.93 11.78 14.99
CA LYS A 47 0.39 12.34 16.24
C LYS A 47 -1.11 12.13 16.36
N ALA A 48 -1.88 12.32 15.29
CA ALA A 48 -3.34 12.15 15.30
C ALA A 48 -3.80 10.67 15.35
N ALA A 49 -3.05 9.77 14.70
CA ALA A 49 -3.34 8.34 14.67
C ALA A 49 -3.22 7.68 16.06
N GLY A 50 -2.45 8.26 16.97
CA GLY A 50 -2.22 7.73 18.31
C GLY A 50 -1.58 6.34 18.27
N ALA A 51 -2.29 5.35 18.82
CA ALA A 51 -1.82 3.96 18.84
C ALA A 51 -2.02 3.21 17.51
N VAL A 52 -2.79 3.75 16.57
CA VAL A 52 -3.00 3.10 15.26
C VAL A 52 -1.71 3.22 14.43
N PRO A 53 -1.17 2.11 13.89
CA PRO A 53 0.00 2.12 13.02
C PRO A 53 -0.16 3.06 11.83
N VAL A 54 0.95 3.73 11.47
CA VAL A 54 0.99 4.62 10.31
C VAL A 54 1.86 4.01 9.23
N SER A 55 1.26 3.76 8.07
CA SER A 55 1.93 3.49 6.81
C SER A 55 2.18 4.80 6.08
N ALA A 56 3.26 4.90 5.32
CA ALA A 56 3.48 6.01 4.41
C ALA A 56 4.06 5.54 3.08
N THR A 57 3.50 6.07 1.99
CA THR A 57 4.06 5.86 0.66
C THR A 57 5.30 6.72 0.45
N ILE A 58 6.31 6.15 -0.22
CA ILE A 58 7.55 6.86 -0.56
C ILE A 58 7.58 7.31 -2.03
N GLY A 59 6.61 6.89 -2.85
CA GLY A 59 6.49 7.28 -4.25
C GLY A 59 6.19 6.12 -5.20
N ASP A 60 5.73 6.48 -6.39
CA ASP A 60 5.73 5.63 -7.58
C ASP A 60 7.11 5.76 -8.24
N PHE A 61 7.96 4.75 -8.08
CA PHE A 61 9.36 4.78 -8.52
C PHE A 61 9.57 4.06 -9.86
N ASN A 62 10.38 4.69 -10.71
CA ASN A 62 11.23 3.99 -11.67
C ASN A 62 12.58 3.62 -11.01
N TYR A 63 13.56 3.12 -11.77
CA TYR A 63 14.77 2.56 -11.18
C TYR A 63 15.76 3.62 -10.65
N TYR A 64 15.56 4.06 -9.41
CA TYR A 64 16.45 4.93 -8.64
C TYR A 64 16.63 4.44 -7.20
N ALA A 65 17.38 3.35 -7.01
CA ALA A 65 17.55 2.67 -5.72
C ALA A 65 18.05 3.60 -4.59
N GLY A 66 19.04 4.46 -4.87
CA GLY A 66 19.56 5.42 -3.88
C GLY A 66 18.53 6.45 -3.44
N THR A 67 17.78 7.02 -4.38
CA THR A 67 16.71 7.99 -4.07
C THR A 67 15.58 7.35 -3.26
N ALA A 68 15.14 6.15 -3.65
CA ALA A 68 14.11 5.42 -2.91
C ALA A 68 14.56 5.07 -1.49
N SER A 69 15.84 4.71 -1.33
CA SER A 69 16.46 4.43 -0.02
C SER A 69 16.45 5.66 0.91
N LEU A 70 16.83 6.84 0.37
CA LEU A 70 16.78 8.11 1.11
C LEU A 70 15.34 8.49 1.47
N ALA A 71 14.38 8.31 0.55
CA ALA A 71 12.96 8.57 0.79
C ALA A 71 12.39 7.64 1.87
N ALA A 72 12.77 6.36 1.86
CA ALA A 72 12.38 5.39 2.88
C ALA A 72 12.88 5.80 4.27
N LEU A 73 14.16 6.17 4.39
CA LEU A 73 14.71 6.67 5.65
C LEU A 73 14.02 7.97 6.11
N GLY A 74 13.77 8.91 5.19
CA GLY A 74 13.06 10.16 5.49
C GLY A 74 11.64 9.92 6.03
N SER A 75 10.91 8.97 5.44
CA SER A 75 9.61 8.53 5.93
C SER A 75 9.72 7.90 7.32
N ALA A 76 10.76 7.10 7.58
CA ALA A 76 10.96 6.39 8.84
C ALA A 76 11.22 7.35 10.00
N VAL A 77 12.10 8.33 9.76
CA VAL A 77 12.40 9.43 10.68
C VAL A 77 11.17 10.30 10.93
N SER A 78 10.27 10.41 9.95
CA SER A 78 9.03 11.18 10.07
C SER A 78 7.94 10.50 10.92
N GLY A 79 8.14 9.22 11.28
CA GLY A 79 7.29 8.50 12.23
C GLY A 79 6.42 7.39 11.64
N ALA A 80 6.58 7.05 10.35
CA ALA A 80 5.93 5.89 9.77
C ALA A 80 6.48 4.58 10.38
N GLU A 81 5.64 3.55 10.43
CA GLU A 81 5.97 2.19 10.87
C GLU A 81 6.04 1.22 9.68
N ASP A 82 5.23 1.46 8.65
CA ASP A 82 5.25 0.72 7.38
C ASP A 82 5.63 1.66 6.21
N PHE A 83 6.51 1.19 5.32
CA PHE A 83 7.08 1.93 4.17
C PHE A 83 6.62 1.34 2.87
N LYS A 84 5.85 2.09 2.08
CA LYS A 84 5.26 1.57 0.86
C LYS A 84 5.92 2.14 -0.39
N VAL A 85 6.59 1.28 -1.15
CA VAL A 85 7.24 1.64 -2.41
C VAL A 85 6.43 1.11 -3.58
N GLY A 86 6.11 1.99 -4.54
CA GLY A 86 5.49 1.62 -5.81
C GLY A 86 6.52 1.30 -6.87
N LEU A 87 6.48 0.09 -7.44
CA LEU A 87 7.36 -0.32 -8.55
C LEU A 87 6.73 0.05 -9.91
N TYR A 88 6.68 1.35 -10.25
CA TYR A 88 5.80 1.87 -11.31
C TYR A 88 6.36 1.70 -12.72
N ASP A 89 7.66 1.86 -12.91
CA ASP A 89 8.36 1.63 -14.20
C ASP A 89 9.67 0.88 -13.90
N ILE A 90 9.51 -0.26 -13.24
CA ILE A 90 10.58 -1.20 -12.95
C ILE A 90 10.40 -2.36 -13.89
N GLN A 91 11.35 -2.59 -14.79
CA GLN A 91 11.14 -3.47 -15.95
C GLN A 91 11.70 -4.87 -15.74
N THR A 92 12.66 -5.04 -14.81
CA THR A 92 13.33 -6.33 -14.60
C THR A 92 13.34 -6.77 -13.14
N LYS A 93 13.50 -8.09 -12.93
CA LYS A 93 13.61 -8.67 -11.58
C LYS A 93 14.84 -8.15 -10.85
N GLU A 94 15.93 -7.90 -11.59
CA GLU A 94 17.19 -7.39 -11.06
C GLU A 94 17.03 -5.97 -10.54
N GLN A 95 16.38 -5.09 -11.32
CA GLN A 95 16.07 -3.71 -10.88
C GLN A 95 15.19 -3.71 -9.62
N ALA A 96 14.13 -4.51 -9.63
CA ALA A 96 13.23 -4.63 -8.47
C ALA A 96 13.96 -5.15 -7.24
N THR A 97 14.76 -6.20 -7.40
CA THR A 97 15.53 -6.81 -6.29
C THR A 97 16.55 -5.83 -5.74
N ASP A 98 17.34 -5.18 -6.60
CA ASP A 98 18.37 -4.22 -6.17
C ASP A 98 17.75 -3.05 -5.40
N MET A 99 16.68 -2.46 -5.94
CA MET A 99 16.00 -1.35 -5.29
C MET A 99 15.41 -1.76 -3.94
N LEU A 100 14.73 -2.91 -3.85
CA LEU A 100 14.11 -3.37 -2.62
C LEU A 100 15.14 -3.75 -1.55
N VAL A 101 16.25 -4.40 -1.90
CA VAL A 101 17.33 -4.72 -0.94
C VAL A 101 17.88 -3.46 -0.29
N ASN A 102 18.13 -2.41 -1.07
CA ASN A 102 18.68 -1.15 -0.56
C ASN A 102 17.64 -0.38 0.29
N ILE A 103 16.37 -0.40 -0.08
CA ILE A 103 15.28 0.17 0.74
C ILE A 103 15.16 -0.57 2.07
N VAL A 104 15.13 -1.91 2.04
CA VAL A 104 15.05 -2.75 3.25
C VAL A 104 16.21 -2.46 4.17
N ARG A 105 17.44 -2.46 3.67
CA ARG A 105 18.62 -2.10 4.47
C ARG A 105 18.48 -0.72 5.11
N SER A 106 18.08 0.30 4.34
CA SER A 106 17.95 1.68 4.83
C SER A 106 16.95 1.82 5.98
N VAL A 107 15.85 1.06 5.93
CA VAL A 107 14.82 1.07 6.98
C VAL A 107 15.27 0.24 8.19
N LYS A 108 15.78 -0.97 7.96
CA LYS A 108 16.10 -1.93 9.04
C LYS A 108 17.37 -1.54 9.82
N ASP A 109 18.35 -0.89 9.16
CA ASP A 109 19.53 -0.31 9.81
C ASP A 109 19.13 0.85 10.75
N TYR A 110 18.03 1.56 10.45
CA TYR A 110 17.47 2.60 11.30
C TYR A 110 16.62 2.05 12.46
N ASP A 111 15.70 1.14 12.17
CA ASP A 111 14.87 0.45 13.16
C ASP A 111 14.38 -0.90 12.61
N LYS A 112 14.85 -2.01 13.18
CA LYS A 112 14.51 -3.36 12.75
C LYS A 112 13.02 -3.72 12.85
N ASN A 113 12.24 -3.00 13.65
CA ASN A 113 10.82 -3.28 13.86
C ASN A 113 9.91 -2.66 12.78
N LYS A 114 10.47 -1.73 11.99
CA LYS A 114 9.79 -1.08 10.87
C LYS A 114 9.64 -2.03 9.69
N LYS A 115 8.56 -1.90 8.92
CA LYS A 115 8.21 -2.85 7.85
C LYS A 115 8.24 -2.26 6.47
N VAL A 116 8.79 -2.98 5.50
CA VAL A 116 8.77 -2.58 4.10
C VAL A 116 7.63 -3.28 3.37
N VAL A 117 6.90 -2.51 2.57
CA VAL A 117 5.81 -2.93 1.70
C VAL A 117 6.21 -2.67 0.26
N ALA A 118 6.39 -3.73 -0.53
CA ALA A 118 6.62 -3.62 -1.97
C ALA A 118 5.28 -3.69 -2.70
N SER A 119 4.97 -2.68 -3.51
CA SER A 119 3.72 -2.61 -4.26
C SER A 119 3.95 -2.79 -5.76
N GLY A 120 3.27 -3.79 -6.33
CA GLY A 120 3.09 -3.97 -7.76
C GLY A 120 1.71 -3.47 -8.20
N TYR A 121 1.51 -3.43 -9.52
CA TYR A 121 0.29 -2.88 -10.09
C TYR A 121 -0.47 -3.92 -10.91
N SER A 122 -1.77 -4.07 -10.66
CA SER A 122 -2.63 -5.00 -11.40
C SER A 122 -2.68 -4.66 -12.89
N ASP A 123 -2.55 -3.37 -13.22
CA ASP A 123 -2.47 -2.81 -14.57
C ASP A 123 -1.03 -2.53 -15.03
N HIS A 124 -0.02 -3.26 -14.51
CA HIS A 124 1.40 -3.12 -14.83
C HIS A 124 1.71 -2.92 -16.33
N ARG A 125 0.98 -3.61 -17.22
CA ARG A 125 1.15 -3.49 -18.68
C ARG A 125 0.89 -2.07 -19.20
N ARG A 126 -0.01 -1.31 -18.56
CA ARG A 126 -0.34 0.07 -18.96
C ARG A 126 0.73 1.08 -18.57
N ILE A 127 1.57 0.73 -17.62
CA ILE A 127 2.64 1.58 -17.07
C ILE A 127 4.04 1.02 -17.41
N ASN A 128 4.11 -0.03 -18.24
CA ASN A 128 5.34 -0.71 -18.63
C ASN A 128 6.17 -1.24 -17.44
N SER A 129 5.50 -1.73 -16.39
CA SER A 129 6.17 -2.31 -15.22
C SER A 129 6.24 -3.83 -15.27
N ILE A 130 7.09 -4.38 -14.41
CA ILE A 130 7.22 -5.80 -14.11
C ILE A 130 5.87 -6.39 -13.71
N SER A 131 5.67 -7.66 -14.08
CA SER A 131 4.52 -8.43 -13.63
C SER A 131 4.47 -8.47 -12.10
N PRO A 132 3.33 -8.14 -11.46
CA PRO A 132 3.20 -8.18 -10.01
C PRO A 132 3.31 -9.60 -9.45
N PHE A 133 3.15 -10.65 -10.29
CA PHE A 133 3.32 -12.04 -9.87
C PHE A 133 4.77 -12.43 -9.56
N GLU A 134 5.75 -11.61 -9.97
CA GLU A 134 7.16 -11.79 -9.61
C GLU A 134 7.48 -11.27 -8.20
N LEU A 135 6.61 -10.41 -7.68
CA LEU A 135 6.84 -9.66 -6.44
C LEU A 135 6.98 -10.52 -5.19
N PRO A 136 6.25 -11.65 -5.01
CA PRO A 136 6.46 -12.55 -3.90
C PRO A 136 7.91 -13.06 -3.79
N ALA A 137 8.46 -13.62 -4.86
CA ALA A 137 9.81 -14.18 -4.86
C ALA A 137 10.88 -13.08 -4.68
N ILE A 138 10.70 -11.94 -5.36
CA ILE A 138 11.60 -10.78 -5.24
C ILE A 138 11.56 -10.22 -3.82
N GLY A 139 10.37 -10.01 -3.25
CA GLY A 139 10.17 -9.47 -1.92
C GLY A 139 10.81 -10.35 -0.84
N ALA A 140 10.64 -11.67 -0.95
CA ALA A 140 11.25 -12.63 -0.04
C ALA A 140 12.78 -12.56 -0.08
N LYS A 141 13.37 -12.52 -1.29
CA LYS A 141 14.81 -12.38 -1.49
C LYS A 141 15.34 -11.05 -0.94
N ALA A 142 14.57 -9.97 -1.08
CA ALA A 142 14.96 -8.64 -0.62
C ALA A 142 14.75 -8.40 0.89
N GLY A 143 14.02 -9.28 1.59
CA GLY A 143 13.67 -9.10 3.00
C GLY A 143 12.53 -8.10 3.24
N VAL A 144 11.62 -7.97 2.27
CA VAL A 144 10.39 -7.20 2.38
C VAL A 144 9.42 -7.91 3.34
N ASP A 145 8.58 -7.17 4.06
CA ASP A 145 7.63 -7.74 5.03
C ASP A 145 6.25 -7.99 4.43
N VAL A 146 5.82 -7.14 3.47
CA VAL A 146 4.51 -7.19 2.82
C VAL A 146 4.66 -7.00 1.30
N VAL A 147 3.97 -7.80 0.51
CA VAL A 147 3.77 -7.52 -0.92
C VAL A 147 2.33 -7.09 -1.18
N MET A 148 2.16 -6.10 -2.05
CA MET A 148 0.90 -5.40 -2.25
C MET A 148 0.53 -5.29 -3.73
N MET A 149 -0.76 -5.43 -4.03
CA MET A 149 -1.35 -5.11 -5.33
C MET A 149 -2.11 -3.77 -5.24
N ASP A 150 -1.91 -2.86 -6.19
CA ASP A 150 -2.73 -1.64 -6.39
C ASP A 150 -2.95 -1.39 -7.90
N THR A 151 -3.62 -0.31 -8.29
CA THR A 151 -3.70 0.17 -9.68
C THR A 151 -2.73 1.35 -9.91
N GLY A 152 -1.96 1.34 -10.98
CA GLY A 152 -1.01 2.40 -11.32
C GLY A 152 -1.74 3.62 -11.88
N ILE A 153 -2.59 3.40 -12.88
CA ILE A 153 -3.40 4.47 -13.48
C ILE A 153 -4.72 4.59 -12.71
N LYS A 154 -5.05 5.83 -12.33
CA LYS A 154 -6.19 6.15 -11.46
C LYS A 154 -7.37 6.70 -12.26
N ASP A 155 -7.84 5.91 -13.22
CA ASP A 155 -8.96 6.20 -14.12
C ASP A 155 -10.30 5.59 -13.67
N GLY A 156 -10.38 5.14 -12.41
CA GLY A 156 -11.58 4.56 -11.81
C GLY A 156 -11.75 3.06 -12.02
N ARG A 157 -10.87 2.43 -12.80
CA ARG A 157 -10.88 0.98 -13.01
C ARG A 157 -10.35 0.25 -11.78
N SER A 158 -10.98 -0.88 -11.46
CA SER A 158 -10.63 -1.72 -10.30
C SER A 158 -9.53 -2.73 -10.60
N THR A 159 -8.80 -3.16 -9.57
CA THR A 159 -7.89 -4.32 -9.66
C THR A 159 -8.61 -5.56 -10.21
N PHE A 160 -9.90 -5.74 -9.91
CA PHE A 160 -10.73 -6.83 -10.43
C PHE A 160 -11.08 -6.70 -11.92
N GLU A 161 -10.83 -5.54 -12.55
CA GLU A 161 -10.93 -5.38 -14.01
C GLU A 161 -9.65 -5.77 -14.74
N PHE A 162 -8.53 -5.89 -14.03
CA PHE A 162 -7.23 -6.21 -14.59
C PHE A 162 -6.79 -7.64 -14.29
N LEU A 163 -7.16 -8.15 -13.12
CA LEU A 163 -6.83 -9.48 -12.63
C LEU A 163 -8.08 -10.22 -12.15
N THR A 164 -8.14 -11.50 -12.44
CA THR A 164 -9.21 -12.40 -11.97
C THR A 164 -9.07 -12.74 -10.49
N GLU A 165 -10.15 -13.23 -9.87
CA GLU A 165 -10.10 -13.78 -8.50
C GLU A 165 -9.03 -14.86 -8.38
N GLN A 166 -8.92 -15.77 -9.35
CA GLN A 166 -7.93 -16.85 -9.33
C GLN A 166 -6.49 -16.33 -9.37
N GLU A 167 -6.21 -15.32 -10.19
CA GLU A 167 -4.88 -14.70 -10.26
C GLU A 167 -4.51 -14.01 -8.95
N LEU A 168 -5.45 -13.28 -8.34
CA LEU A 168 -5.23 -12.63 -7.04
C LEU A 168 -5.05 -13.63 -5.91
N THR A 169 -5.82 -14.73 -5.90
CA THR A 169 -5.61 -15.85 -4.97
C THR A 169 -4.22 -16.45 -5.14
N GLY A 170 -3.80 -16.72 -6.38
CA GLY A 170 -2.44 -17.24 -6.65
C GLY A 170 -1.33 -16.29 -6.20
N PHE A 171 -1.51 -14.97 -6.34
CA PHE A 171 -0.60 -13.97 -5.80
C PHE A 171 -0.52 -14.05 -4.26
N VAL A 172 -1.66 -14.14 -3.59
CA VAL A 172 -1.73 -14.22 -2.12
C VAL A 172 -1.08 -15.50 -1.60
N GLU A 173 -1.43 -16.65 -2.17
CA GLU A 173 -0.88 -17.95 -1.80
C GLU A 173 0.64 -18.01 -2.03
N SER A 174 1.10 -17.48 -3.16
CA SER A 174 2.54 -17.39 -3.47
C SER A 174 3.28 -16.56 -2.42
N ALA A 175 2.78 -15.36 -2.08
CA ALA A 175 3.38 -14.53 -1.04
C ALA A 175 3.40 -15.20 0.33
N GLN A 176 2.30 -15.85 0.73
CA GLN A 176 2.21 -16.57 2.00
C GLN A 176 3.19 -17.76 2.06
N SER A 177 3.37 -18.49 0.95
CA SER A 177 4.36 -19.58 0.87
C SER A 177 5.80 -19.10 1.04
N HIS A 178 6.07 -17.83 0.76
CA HIS A 178 7.36 -17.17 0.98
C HIS A 178 7.47 -16.53 2.38
N GLY A 179 6.47 -16.70 3.24
CA GLY A 179 6.43 -16.11 4.58
C GLY A 179 6.10 -14.60 4.60
N LEU A 180 5.61 -14.05 3.49
CA LEU A 180 5.26 -12.64 3.36
C LEU A 180 3.80 -12.40 3.74
N LYS A 181 3.53 -11.18 4.22
CA LYS A 181 2.16 -10.67 4.34
C LYS A 181 1.67 -10.10 3.01
N THR A 182 0.36 -10.04 2.84
CA THR A 182 -0.26 -9.59 1.59
C THR A 182 -1.21 -8.41 1.78
N ALA A 183 -1.22 -7.50 0.81
CA ALA A 183 -2.19 -6.42 0.75
C ALA A 183 -2.83 -6.30 -0.64
N ILE A 184 -4.14 -6.06 -0.71
CA ILE A 184 -4.84 -5.78 -1.97
C ILE A 184 -5.53 -4.43 -1.88
N ALA A 185 -5.28 -3.57 -2.85
CA ALA A 185 -5.94 -2.28 -3.07
C ALA A 185 -6.35 -2.15 -4.56
N GLY A 186 -6.44 -0.93 -5.08
CA GLY A 186 -6.80 -0.68 -6.48
C GLY A 186 -8.31 -0.52 -6.70
N THR A 187 -8.83 0.65 -6.34
CA THR A 187 -10.26 1.03 -6.53
C THR A 187 -11.26 0.01 -5.98
N ILE A 188 -10.93 -0.58 -4.82
CA ILE A 188 -11.82 -1.51 -4.10
C ILE A 188 -13.15 -0.84 -3.77
N LYS A 189 -14.24 -1.56 -4.02
CA LYS A 189 -15.62 -1.16 -3.74
C LYS A 189 -16.24 -2.09 -2.67
N PHE A 190 -17.44 -1.75 -2.20
CA PHE A 190 -18.16 -2.58 -1.22
C PHE A 190 -18.58 -3.93 -1.84
N GLU A 191 -18.88 -3.93 -3.14
CA GLU A 191 -19.29 -5.13 -3.87
C GLU A 191 -18.15 -6.15 -4.00
N ASP A 192 -16.89 -5.71 -3.84
CA ASP A 192 -15.70 -6.55 -3.94
C ASP A 192 -15.42 -7.35 -2.64
N ILE A 193 -16.04 -6.98 -1.52
CA ILE A 193 -15.75 -7.55 -0.19
C ILE A 193 -15.97 -9.08 -0.12
N PRO A 194 -17.07 -9.65 -0.67
CA PRO A 194 -17.24 -11.10 -0.70
C PRO A 194 -16.13 -11.84 -1.44
N VAL A 195 -15.62 -11.27 -2.54
CA VAL A 195 -14.49 -11.82 -3.30
C VAL A 195 -13.19 -11.71 -2.49
N LEU A 196 -12.94 -10.55 -1.87
CA LEU A 196 -11.76 -10.35 -1.02
C LEU A 196 -11.73 -11.31 0.18
N LYS A 197 -12.89 -11.64 0.78
CA LYS A 197 -12.97 -12.66 1.83
C LYS A 197 -12.54 -14.05 1.35
N ARG A 198 -12.81 -14.40 0.09
CA ARG A 198 -12.38 -15.68 -0.50
C ARG A 198 -10.89 -15.69 -0.85
N ILE A 199 -10.39 -14.58 -1.41
CA ILE A 199 -8.94 -14.40 -1.70
C ILE A 199 -8.12 -14.38 -0.40
N SER A 200 -8.69 -13.85 0.68
CA SER A 200 -8.10 -13.82 2.02
C SER A 200 -6.72 -13.13 2.13
N PRO A 201 -6.55 -11.89 1.62
CA PRO A 201 -5.33 -11.13 1.87
C PRO A 201 -5.22 -10.72 3.35
N ASP A 202 -4.01 -10.47 3.84
CA ASP A 202 -3.84 -10.01 5.23
C ASP A 202 -4.42 -8.60 5.44
N ILE A 203 -4.30 -7.74 4.42
CA ILE A 203 -4.67 -6.31 4.46
C ILE A 203 -5.49 -5.96 3.20
N ILE A 204 -6.52 -5.13 3.36
CA ILE A 204 -7.17 -4.44 2.24
C ILE A 204 -6.92 -2.93 2.34
N GLY A 205 -6.57 -2.29 1.23
CA GLY A 205 -6.27 -0.86 1.16
C GLY A 205 -7.35 -0.08 0.43
N VAL A 206 -7.91 0.95 1.08
CA VAL A 206 -9.03 1.72 0.52
C VAL A 206 -8.84 3.24 0.62
N ARG A 207 -9.52 3.94 -0.29
CA ARG A 207 -9.79 5.39 -0.20
C ARG A 207 -11.13 5.72 -0.83
N GLY A 208 -11.30 5.41 -2.11
CA GLY A 208 -12.48 5.82 -2.89
C GLY A 208 -13.82 5.40 -2.27
N CYS A 209 -13.96 4.13 -1.89
CA CYS A 209 -15.21 3.62 -1.31
C CYS A 209 -15.59 4.30 0.00
N VAL A 210 -14.61 4.67 0.85
CA VAL A 210 -14.85 5.39 2.11
C VAL A 210 -14.97 6.90 1.95
N CYS A 211 -14.80 7.43 0.73
CA CYS A 211 -15.06 8.82 0.36
C CYS A 211 -16.43 9.00 -0.35
N GLY A 212 -17.24 7.94 -0.45
CA GLY A 212 -18.50 7.93 -1.20
C GLY A 212 -18.31 7.72 -2.71
N GLY A 213 -17.26 7.01 -3.11
CA GLY A 213 -16.97 6.63 -4.50
C GLY A 213 -15.99 7.55 -5.23
N ASN A 214 -15.78 8.78 -4.75
CA ASN A 214 -14.79 9.71 -5.33
C ASN A 214 -13.59 9.86 -4.39
N ARG A 215 -12.41 9.37 -4.82
CA ARG A 215 -11.17 9.47 -4.03
C ARG A 215 -10.68 10.89 -3.76
N ASN A 216 -11.20 11.90 -4.47
CA ASN A 216 -10.85 13.30 -4.22
C ASN A 216 -11.77 13.96 -3.19
N SER A 217 -12.86 13.29 -2.79
CA SER A 217 -13.73 13.71 -1.70
C SER A 217 -13.16 13.31 -0.34
N ALA A 218 -13.67 13.95 0.72
CA ALA A 218 -13.28 13.64 2.10
C ALA A 218 -13.73 12.24 2.52
N ILE A 219 -12.91 11.60 3.36
CA ILE A 219 -13.27 10.34 4.04
C ILE A 219 -14.48 10.58 4.95
N ARG A 220 -15.40 9.61 4.98
CA ARG A 220 -16.58 9.63 5.83
C ARG A 220 -16.53 8.51 6.86
N ARG A 221 -16.72 8.86 8.13
CA ARG A 221 -16.57 7.95 9.27
C ARG A 221 -17.47 6.72 9.13
N GLU A 222 -18.73 6.94 8.80
CA GLU A 222 -19.76 5.90 8.68
C GLU A 222 -19.44 4.86 7.61
N LEU A 223 -18.72 5.25 6.55
CA LEU A 223 -18.28 4.32 5.50
C LEU A 223 -17.08 3.49 5.94
N VAL A 224 -16.18 4.05 6.76
CA VAL A 224 -15.08 3.30 7.37
C VAL A 224 -15.63 2.29 8.38
N GLU A 225 -16.57 2.70 9.25
CA GLU A 225 -17.22 1.82 10.23
C GLU A 225 -17.96 0.66 9.55
N ARG A 226 -18.76 0.97 8.52
CA ARG A 226 -19.45 -0.03 7.72
C ARG A 226 -18.47 -1.03 7.09
N LEU A 227 -17.42 -0.53 6.43
CA LEU A 227 -16.44 -1.39 5.78
C LEU A 227 -15.70 -2.27 6.80
N LYS A 228 -15.34 -1.72 7.96
CA LYS A 228 -14.70 -2.46 9.06
C LYS A 228 -15.61 -3.59 9.55
N ALA A 229 -16.90 -3.34 9.71
CA ALA A 229 -17.88 -4.36 10.10
C ALA A 229 -18.04 -5.45 9.02
N GLU A 230 -18.06 -5.07 7.74
CA GLU A 230 -18.20 -6.03 6.64
C GLU A 230 -16.98 -6.93 6.45
N ILE A 231 -15.76 -6.48 6.77
CA ILE A 231 -14.52 -7.27 6.58
C ILE A 231 -14.09 -8.07 7.81
N SER A 232 -14.71 -7.79 8.96
CA SER A 232 -14.55 -8.58 10.17
C SER A 232 -15.16 -9.98 9.98
#